data_AF-A0A200Q0E2-F1
#
_entry.id   AF-A0A200Q0E2-F1
#
_cell.length_a   1.000
_cell.length_b   1.000
_cell.length_c   1.000
_cell.angle_alpha   90.00
_cell.angle_beta   90.00
_cell.angle_gamma   90.00
#
_symmetry.space_group_name_H-M   'P 1'
#
loop_
_entity.id
_entity.type
_entity.pdbx_description
1 polymer ?
#
loop_
_entity_poly.entity_id
_entity_poly.type
_entity_poly.pdbx_seq_one_letter_code
_entity_poly.pdbx_strand_id
1 'polypeptide(L)'
;MRSTMTELMIINYSSMMVLLMIILVLVNNNSNVGAAAEAALEDETTTWCIAKDEVSDAALQGVIDFVCDDSTTKVDCSPIRPGGYCYEPPTIHAHASFVMNRYYVTRGRYPWTCDFSGNGHIIPTDPSTYLHCGRAFHPPSIVFVRTP
;
A
#
# COMPACT_ATOMS: atom_id res chain seq x y z
N MET A 1 -5.00 11.98 56.03
CA MET A 1 -4.65 12.86 54.89
C MET A 1 -4.11 12.07 53.67
N ARG A 2 -4.61 10.85 53.39
CA ARG A 2 -4.14 10.02 52.26
C ARG A 2 -5.24 9.67 51.26
N SER A 3 -6.52 9.79 51.62
CA SER A 3 -7.66 9.53 50.71
C SER A 3 -7.93 10.66 49.71
N THR A 4 -7.63 11.92 50.06
CA THR A 4 -7.96 13.08 49.20
C THR A 4 -7.00 13.26 48.01
N MET A 5 -5.79 12.70 48.05
CA MET A 5 -4.82 12.81 46.94
C MET A 5 -5.14 11.87 45.78
N THR A 6 -5.60 10.65 46.06
CA THR A 6 -6.05 9.70 45.03
C THR A 6 -7.36 10.16 44.39
N GLU A 7 -8.26 10.79 45.16
CA GLU A 7 -9.50 11.37 44.64
C GLU A 7 -9.23 12.55 43.71
N LEU A 8 -8.27 13.45 44.03
CA LEU A 8 -7.88 14.52 43.10
C LEU A 8 -7.25 13.97 41.80
N MET A 9 -6.43 12.90 41.88
CA MET A 9 -5.85 12.26 40.68
C MET A 9 -6.93 11.58 39.82
N ILE A 10 -7.92 10.93 40.45
CA ILE A 10 -9.04 10.31 39.75
C ILE A 10 -9.98 11.37 39.16
N ILE A 11 -10.30 12.44 39.88
CA ILE A 11 -11.11 13.55 39.37
C ILE A 11 -10.40 14.27 38.22
N ASN A 12 -9.07 14.45 38.30
CA ASN A 12 -8.28 15.02 37.22
C ASN A 12 -8.23 14.10 35.99
N TYR A 13 -7.98 12.80 36.18
CA TYR A 13 -7.94 11.81 35.08
C TYR A 13 -9.32 11.57 34.45
N SER A 14 -10.37 11.48 35.25
CA SER A 14 -11.76 11.33 34.80
C SER A 14 -12.25 12.61 34.11
N SER A 15 -11.96 13.79 34.66
CA SER A 15 -12.23 15.07 34.00
C SER A 15 -11.49 15.20 32.67
N MET A 16 -10.22 14.77 32.61
CA MET A 16 -9.42 14.78 31.38
C MET A 16 -9.95 13.77 30.34
N MET A 17 -10.39 12.58 30.74
CA MET A 17 -11.00 11.60 29.84
C MET A 17 -12.38 12.05 29.34
N VAL A 18 -13.17 12.68 30.22
CA VAL A 18 -14.46 13.29 29.84
C VAL A 18 -14.23 14.48 28.91
N LEU A 19 -13.21 15.32 29.16
CA LEU A 19 -12.79 16.41 28.27
C LEU A 19 -12.29 15.88 26.92
N LEU A 20 -11.49 14.82 26.88
CA LEU A 20 -11.03 14.19 25.64
C LEU A 20 -12.19 13.60 24.85
N MET A 21 -13.15 12.93 25.50
CA MET A 21 -14.35 12.43 24.84
C MET A 21 -15.24 13.55 24.31
N ILE A 22 -15.39 14.65 25.06
CA ILE A 22 -16.12 15.85 24.61
C ILE A 22 -15.39 16.50 23.42
N ILE A 23 -14.07 16.62 23.46
CA ILE A 23 -13.27 17.16 22.35
C ILE A 23 -13.43 16.27 21.11
N LEU A 24 -13.37 14.94 21.23
CA LEU A 24 -13.60 14.01 20.13
C LEU A 24 -15.02 14.11 19.57
N VAL A 25 -16.02 14.25 20.43
CA VAL A 25 -17.42 14.45 20.03
C VAL A 25 -17.61 15.81 19.36
N LEU A 26 -16.95 16.86 19.83
CA LEU A 26 -16.99 18.20 19.22
C LEU A 26 -16.24 18.24 17.88
N VAL A 27 -15.13 17.51 17.75
CA VAL A 27 -14.41 17.32 16.47
C VAL A 27 -15.28 16.54 15.48
N ASN A 28 -16.01 15.51 15.94
CA ASN A 28 -16.91 14.74 15.09
C ASN A 28 -18.20 15.49 14.69
N ASN A 29 -18.69 16.40 15.53
CA ASN A 29 -19.92 17.16 15.26
C ASN A 29 -19.66 18.51 14.54
N ASN A 30 -18.42 18.98 14.50
CA ASN A 30 -18.04 20.14 13.71
C ASN A 30 -17.48 19.65 12.38
N SER A 31 -18.36 19.38 11.41
CA SER A 31 -17.98 19.15 10.01
C SER A 31 -17.45 20.44 9.37
N ASN A 32 -16.32 20.92 9.87
CA ASN A 32 -15.29 21.63 9.13
C ASN A 32 -14.25 20.56 8.80
N VAL A 33 -14.60 19.66 7.88
CA VAL A 33 -13.58 18.87 7.21
C VAL A 33 -12.85 19.87 6.34
N GLY A 34 -11.67 20.28 6.82
CA GLY A 34 -10.73 21.05 6.03
C GLY A 34 -10.59 20.37 4.68
N ALA A 35 -10.97 21.08 3.63
CA ALA A 35 -10.91 20.67 2.24
C ALA A 35 -9.47 20.55 1.71
N ALA A 36 -8.59 19.89 2.45
CA ALA A 36 -7.17 19.72 2.13
C ALA A 36 -6.59 18.34 2.52
N ALA A 37 -7.39 17.39 3.03
CA ALA A 37 -6.91 16.03 3.31
C ALA A 37 -7.70 14.90 2.63
N GLU A 38 -8.88 15.17 2.08
CA GLU A 38 -9.73 14.13 1.46
C GLU A 38 -10.34 14.66 0.16
N ALA A 39 -9.47 15.05 -0.76
CA ALA A 39 -9.78 15.18 -2.18
C ALA A 39 -8.48 15.02 -2.99
N ALA A 40 -7.74 13.95 -2.74
CA ALA A 40 -7.17 13.25 -3.90
C ALA A 40 -8.38 12.66 -4.62
N LEU A 41 -8.95 13.50 -5.49
CA LEU A 41 -9.94 13.14 -6.46
C LEU A 41 -9.53 11.78 -7.03
N GLU A 42 -10.46 10.83 -6.94
CA GLU A 42 -10.58 9.70 -7.85
C GLU A 42 -10.72 10.29 -9.26
N ASP A 43 -9.62 10.86 -9.76
CA ASP A 43 -9.33 10.81 -11.17
C ASP A 43 -8.88 9.38 -11.38
N GLU A 44 -9.54 8.67 -12.29
CA GLU A 44 -9.13 7.36 -12.82
C GLU A 44 -7.79 7.48 -13.57
N THR A 45 -6.84 8.28 -13.06
CA THR A 45 -5.41 8.16 -13.30
C THR A 45 -5.00 6.84 -12.69
N THR A 46 -5.08 5.79 -13.51
CA THR A 46 -4.45 4.52 -13.19
C THR A 46 -3.01 4.81 -12.83
N THR A 47 -2.63 4.52 -11.59
CA THR A 47 -1.26 4.65 -11.10
C THR A 47 -0.63 3.26 -10.98
N TRP A 48 0.69 3.22 -11.08
CA TRP A 48 1.48 2.00 -10.94
C TRP A 48 2.53 2.16 -9.85
N CYS A 49 2.80 1.08 -9.15
CA CYS A 49 3.89 1.01 -8.19
C CYS A 49 5.06 0.23 -8.80
N ILE A 50 6.22 0.86 -8.93
CA ILE A 50 7.42 0.23 -9.48
C ILE A 50 8.61 0.35 -8.52
N ALA A 51 9.62 -0.51 -8.70
CA ALA A 51 10.89 -0.38 -8.02
C ALA A 51 11.61 0.91 -8.44
N LYS A 52 12.39 1.50 -7.53
CA LYS A 52 13.30 2.61 -7.86
C LYS A 52 14.57 2.06 -8.52
N ASP A 53 15.11 2.80 -9.48
CA ASP A 53 16.31 2.41 -10.24
C ASP A 53 17.58 2.31 -9.36
N GLU A 54 17.67 3.09 -8.29
CA GLU A 54 18.86 3.16 -7.41
C GLU A 54 18.87 2.10 -6.28
N VAL A 55 17.97 1.12 -6.33
CA VAL A 55 17.83 0.09 -5.29
C VAL A 55 18.74 -1.10 -5.61
N SER A 56 19.43 -1.62 -4.59
CA SER A 56 20.25 -2.81 -4.75
C SER A 56 19.40 -4.06 -5.03
N ASP A 57 19.92 -4.95 -5.87
CA ASP A 57 19.30 -6.23 -6.18
C ASP A 57 18.95 -7.05 -4.92
N ALA A 58 19.78 -6.98 -3.88
CA ALA A 58 19.52 -7.66 -2.61
C ALA A 58 18.29 -7.10 -1.88
N ALA A 59 18.10 -5.77 -1.89
CA ALA A 59 16.92 -5.14 -1.30
C ALA A 59 15.66 -5.47 -2.12
N LEU A 60 15.75 -5.45 -3.46
CA LEU A 60 14.65 -5.84 -4.33
C LEU A 60 14.28 -7.32 -4.19
N GLN A 61 15.26 -8.20 -4.01
CA GLN A 61 15.00 -9.61 -3.71
C GLN A 61 14.26 -9.77 -2.38
N GLY A 62 14.62 -9.00 -1.36
CA GLY A 62 13.87 -8.98 -0.08
C GLY A 62 12.41 -8.52 -0.26
N VAL A 63 12.15 -7.56 -1.15
CA VAL A 63 10.79 -7.16 -1.50
C VAL A 63 10.04 -8.29 -2.21
N ILE A 64 10.67 -8.98 -3.16
CA ILE A 64 10.08 -10.15 -3.83
C ILE A 64 9.74 -11.23 -2.81
N ASP A 65 10.67 -11.57 -1.91
CA ASP A 65 10.46 -12.62 -0.92
C ASP A 65 9.33 -12.27 0.06
N PHE A 66 9.23 -11.01 0.48
CA PHE A 66 8.12 -10.52 1.29
C PHE A 66 6.77 -10.58 0.55
N VAL A 67 6.72 -10.08 -0.69
CA VAL A 67 5.47 -10.03 -1.45
C VAL A 67 5.03 -11.42 -1.89
N CYS A 68 5.95 -12.33 -2.18
CA CYS A 68 5.64 -13.69 -2.60
C CYS A 68 5.44 -14.66 -1.44
N ASP A 69 5.49 -14.18 -0.20
CA ASP A 69 5.06 -14.96 0.95
C ASP A 69 3.52 -15.05 0.96
N ASP A 70 3.02 -16.15 0.38
CA ASP A 70 1.60 -16.50 0.33
C ASP A 70 0.94 -16.54 1.71
N SER A 71 1.71 -16.73 2.79
CA SER A 71 1.16 -16.71 4.15
C SER A 71 0.78 -15.30 4.61
N THR A 72 1.44 -14.28 4.07
CA THR A 72 1.36 -12.89 4.52
C THR A 72 0.55 -12.01 3.57
N THR A 73 0.84 -12.02 2.28
CA THR A 73 0.35 -11.01 1.33
C THR A 73 -0.75 -11.48 0.39
N LYS A 74 -0.83 -12.80 0.14
CA LYS A 74 -1.74 -13.45 -0.83
C LYS A 74 -1.57 -12.94 -2.27
N VAL A 75 -0.37 -12.53 -2.66
CA VAL A 75 -0.06 -12.10 -4.03
C VAL A 75 0.44 -13.28 -4.85
N ASP A 76 -0.17 -13.52 -6.02
CA ASP A 76 0.28 -14.56 -6.94
C ASP A 76 1.59 -14.17 -7.64
N CYS A 77 2.67 -14.85 -7.25
CA CYS A 77 3.99 -14.70 -7.86
C CYS A 77 4.32 -15.72 -8.95
N SER A 78 3.40 -16.63 -9.30
CA SER A 78 3.59 -17.60 -10.39
C SER A 78 4.05 -16.96 -11.72
N PRO A 79 3.59 -15.75 -12.11
CA PRO A 79 4.01 -15.13 -13.36
C PRO A 79 5.51 -14.82 -13.48
N ILE A 80 6.20 -14.53 -12.37
CA ILE A 80 7.63 -14.16 -12.36
C ILE A 80 8.55 -15.35 -12.05
N ARG A 81 7.99 -16.53 -11.74
CA ARG A 81 8.79 -17.73 -11.54
C ARG A 81 9.22 -18.32 -12.88
N PRO A 82 10.27 -19.16 -12.91
CA PRO A 82 10.69 -19.85 -14.13
C PRO A 82 9.51 -20.55 -14.82
N GLY A 83 9.30 -20.28 -16.11
CA GLY A 83 8.16 -20.78 -16.88
C GLY A 83 6.88 -19.93 -16.81
N GLY A 84 6.87 -18.86 -16.02
CA GLY A 84 5.81 -17.86 -15.98
C GLY A 84 5.87 -16.89 -17.16
N TYR A 85 4.74 -16.26 -17.49
CA TYR A 85 4.64 -15.35 -18.64
C TYR A 85 5.36 -14.00 -18.45
N CYS A 86 5.79 -13.69 -17.22
CA CYS A 86 6.50 -12.47 -16.83
C CYS A 86 7.94 -12.79 -16.37
N TYR A 87 8.43 -14.00 -16.68
CA TYR A 87 9.79 -14.40 -16.30
C TYR A 87 10.86 -13.67 -17.11
N GLU A 88 10.64 -13.49 -18.41
CA GLU A 88 11.60 -12.85 -19.32
C GLU A 88 11.28 -11.36 -19.51
N PRO A 89 12.25 -10.44 -19.34
CA PRO A 89 13.64 -10.67 -18.97
C PRO A 89 13.80 -11.01 -17.48
N PRO A 90 14.75 -11.87 -17.10
CA PRO A 90 14.97 -12.29 -15.73
C PRO A 90 15.75 -11.24 -14.93
N THR A 91 15.30 -9.98 -14.97
CA THR A 91 15.87 -8.89 -14.18
C THR A 91 15.12 -8.77 -12.86
N ILE A 92 15.88 -8.68 -11.76
CA ILE A 92 15.31 -8.50 -10.42
C ILE A 92 14.44 -7.24 -10.37
N HIS A 93 14.86 -6.16 -11.04
CA HIS A 93 14.10 -4.93 -11.14
C HIS A 93 12.71 -5.12 -11.78
N ALA A 94 12.62 -5.91 -12.87
CA ALA A 94 11.33 -6.16 -13.52
C ALA A 94 10.42 -7.04 -12.65
N HIS A 95 10.97 -8.10 -12.04
CA HIS A 95 10.20 -8.99 -11.17
C HIS A 95 9.71 -8.28 -9.91
N ALA A 96 10.57 -7.47 -9.27
CA ALA A 96 10.22 -6.65 -8.11
C ALA A 96 9.11 -5.65 -8.47
N SER A 97 9.28 -4.89 -9.56
CA SER A 97 8.27 -3.94 -10.02
C SER A 97 6.92 -4.61 -10.30
N PHE A 98 6.91 -5.82 -10.86
CA PHE A 98 5.67 -6.57 -11.09
C PHE A 98 4.95 -6.91 -9.78
N VAL A 99 5.65 -7.51 -8.81
CA VAL A 99 5.01 -7.94 -7.55
C VAL A 99 4.61 -6.74 -6.68
N MET A 100 5.42 -5.67 -6.68
CA MET A 100 5.11 -4.41 -6.01
C MET A 100 3.83 -3.80 -6.59
N ASN A 101 3.67 -3.79 -7.92
CA ASN A 101 2.45 -3.32 -8.55
C ASN A 101 1.24 -4.20 -8.22
N ARG A 102 1.38 -5.54 -8.23
CA ARG A 102 0.26 -6.42 -7.85
C ARG A 102 -0.16 -6.19 -6.42
N TYR A 103 0.79 -6.08 -5.50
CA TYR A 103 0.49 -5.75 -4.10
C TYR A 103 -0.20 -4.38 -3.99
N TYR A 104 0.31 -3.35 -4.67
CA TYR A 104 -0.28 -2.01 -4.69
C TYR A 104 -1.74 -2.03 -5.17
N VAL A 105 -2.03 -2.73 -6.26
CA VAL A 105 -3.38 -2.85 -6.83
C VAL A 105 -4.30 -3.66 -5.91
N THR A 106 -3.85 -4.81 -5.36
CA THR A 106 -4.69 -5.62 -4.47
C THR A 106 -4.98 -4.94 -3.13
N ARG A 107 -4.16 -3.97 -2.73
CA ARG A 107 -4.35 -3.18 -1.50
C ARG A 107 -5.12 -1.87 -1.72
N GLY A 108 -5.70 -1.65 -2.91
CA GLY A 108 -6.53 -0.47 -3.17
C GLY A 108 -5.76 0.78 -3.58
N ARG A 109 -4.51 0.63 -4.08
CA ARG A 109 -3.70 1.71 -4.64
C ARG A 109 -3.36 2.84 -3.66
N TYR A 110 -3.33 2.55 -2.36
CA TYR A 110 -2.98 3.56 -1.37
C TYR A 110 -1.50 3.94 -1.42
N PRO A 111 -1.14 5.23 -1.28
CA PRO A 111 0.24 5.70 -1.38
C PRO A 111 1.24 4.93 -0.50
N TRP A 112 0.86 4.63 0.74
CA TRP A 112 1.71 3.91 1.70
C TRP A 112 1.96 2.45 1.35
N THR A 113 1.17 1.85 0.46
CA THR A 113 1.33 0.43 0.07
C THR A 113 2.47 0.23 -0.94
N CYS A 114 2.94 1.31 -1.58
CA CYS A 114 4.05 1.30 -2.52
C CYS A 114 5.40 1.67 -1.89
N ASP A 115 5.45 1.93 -0.57
CA ASP A 115 6.70 2.39 0.05
C ASP A 115 7.80 1.32 0.06
N PHE A 116 7.47 0.08 0.45
CA PHE A 116 8.42 -1.05 0.55
C PHE A 116 9.73 -0.68 1.26
N SER A 117 9.65 0.08 2.35
CA SER A 117 10.82 0.61 3.07
C SER A 117 11.67 1.56 2.20
N GLY A 118 11.00 2.39 1.41
CA GLY A 118 11.61 3.34 0.48
C GLY A 118 12.09 2.74 -0.85
N ASN A 119 11.84 1.47 -1.14
CA ASN A 119 12.29 0.81 -2.36
C ASN A 119 11.32 1.00 -3.55
N GLY A 120 10.08 1.41 -3.29
CA GLY A 120 9.07 1.64 -4.32
C GLY A 120 8.73 3.11 -4.52
N HIS A 121 8.16 3.41 -5.69
CA HIS A 121 7.57 4.70 -5.99
C HIS A 121 6.38 4.57 -6.93
N ILE A 122 5.44 5.51 -6.81
CA ILE A 122 4.24 5.56 -7.62
C ILE A 122 4.52 6.42 -8.85
N ILE A 123 4.12 5.91 -10.01
CA ILE A 123 4.20 6.60 -11.28
C ILE A 123 2.82 6.74 -11.91
N PRO A 124 2.54 7.84 -12.62
CA PRO A 124 1.31 8.05 -13.37
C PRO A 124 1.38 7.51 -14.81
N THR A 125 2.53 6.96 -15.23
CA THR A 125 2.77 6.48 -16.60
C THR A 125 2.83 4.96 -16.62
N ASP A 126 2.14 4.32 -17.56
CA ASP A 126 2.15 2.85 -17.68
C ASP A 126 3.58 2.35 -17.96
N PRO A 127 4.15 1.50 -17.08
CA PRO A 127 5.49 0.98 -17.26
C PRO A 127 5.58 -0.13 -18.32
N SER A 128 4.47 -0.57 -18.92
CA SER A 128 4.43 -1.69 -19.87
C SER A 128 5.36 -1.57 -21.08
N THR A 129 5.75 -0.35 -21.44
CA THR A 129 6.64 -0.06 -22.57
C THR A 129 8.13 -0.29 -22.29
N TYR A 130 8.56 -0.15 -21.03
CA TYR A 130 9.96 -0.31 -20.62
C TYR A 130 10.19 -1.45 -19.61
N LEU A 131 9.15 -1.86 -18.88
CA LEU A 131 9.11 -3.13 -18.16
C LEU A 131 8.47 -4.17 -19.08
N HIS A 132 9.29 -5.07 -19.61
CA HIS A 132 8.94 -6.13 -20.57
C HIS A 132 7.86 -7.15 -20.09
N CYS A 133 7.24 -6.91 -18.94
CA CYS A 133 6.07 -7.60 -18.42
C CYS A 133 4.76 -6.82 -18.69
N GLY A 134 4.65 -6.18 -19.87
CA GLY A 134 3.62 -5.17 -20.14
C GLY A 134 2.16 -5.61 -20.04
N ARG A 135 1.85 -6.90 -20.28
CA ARG A 135 0.47 -7.42 -20.09
C ARG A 135 0.04 -7.55 -18.63
N ALA A 136 0.99 -7.45 -17.70
CA ALA A 136 0.76 -7.73 -16.29
C ALA A 136 0.53 -6.46 -15.46
N PHE A 137 0.82 -5.29 -16.04
CA PHE A 137 0.54 -3.97 -15.47
C PHE A 137 -0.85 -3.43 -15.82
N HIS A 138 -1.52 -4.02 -16.82
CA HIS A 138 -2.92 -3.74 -17.09
C HIS A 138 -3.83 -4.40 -16.04
N PRO A 139 -4.86 -3.70 -15.54
CA PRO A 139 -5.92 -4.37 -14.78
C PRO A 139 -6.52 -5.48 -15.64
N PRO A 140 -6.84 -6.65 -15.07
CA PRO A 140 -7.56 -7.67 -15.81
C PRO A 140 -8.97 -7.11 -16.10
N SER A 141 -9.14 -6.44 -17.23
CA SER A 141 -10.45 -6.27 -17.85
C SER A 141 -10.90 -7.66 -18.26
N ILE A 142 -11.60 -8.38 -17.37
CA ILE A 142 -12.53 -9.47 -17.74
C ILE A 142 -12.00 -10.39 -18.86
N VAL A 143 -10.75 -10.86 -18.78
CA VAL A 143 -10.30 -11.91 -19.70
C VAL A 143 -10.83 -13.20 -19.11
N PHE A 144 -11.97 -13.61 -19.68
CA PHE A 144 -12.50 -14.97 -19.71
C PHE A 144 -11.58 -15.96 -19.00
N VAL A 145 -12.06 -16.48 -17.88
CA VAL A 145 -11.65 -17.79 -17.39
C VAL A 145 -11.92 -18.76 -18.54
N ARG A 146 -10.95 -18.94 -19.43
CA ARG A 146 -10.93 -20.08 -20.34
C ARG A 146 -10.36 -21.24 -19.54
N THR A 147 -11.11 -21.65 -18.52
CA THR A 147 -10.98 -23.01 -18.00
C THR A 147 -11.38 -23.97 -19.13
N PRO A 148 -10.66 -25.08 -19.29
CA PRO A 148 -11.05 -26.14 -20.22
C PRO A 148 -12.43 -26.73 -19.89
#